data_AF-D7DV90-F1
#
_entry.id   AF-D7DV90-F1
#
_cell.length_a   1.000
_cell.length_b   1.000
_cell.length_c   1.000
_cell.angle_alpha   90.00
_cell.angle_beta   90.00
_cell.angle_gamma   90.00
#
_symmetry.space_group_name_H-M   'P 1'
#
loop_
_entity.id
_entity.type
_entity.pdbx_description
1 polymer ?
#
loop_
_entity_poly.entity_id
_entity_poly.type
_entity_poly.pdbx_seq_one_letter_code
_entity_poly.pdbx_strand_id
1 'polypeptide(L)'
;MKNCFENYVELNKTSEPELISFLLDSSNENPNLKKTYISIFDTPDFIKYLNILVEKCDINIVCHCITVSAYAYDFAKSLKNNTLDINLIVLGGLLHDIGRSESQDLNHGIIGAKILNNMDLPKLAKIAETHIGAGISKEQAKLLNLPIKDYIPETLEEKIIANVDNLTFGTKRVSINEVIVKFKSRNCSNEGFNRILNLYNELNELKK
;
A
#
# COMPACT_ATOMS: atom_id res chain seq x y z
N MET A 1 -14.02 19.24 -15.91
CA MET A 1 -13.36 17.99 -15.48
C MET A 1 -13.85 17.72 -14.08
N LYS A 2 -14.64 16.66 -13.87
CA LYS A 2 -15.11 16.29 -12.54
C LYS A 2 -13.93 15.86 -11.68
N ASN A 3 -13.87 16.32 -10.43
CA ASN A 3 -12.81 15.93 -9.51
C ASN A 3 -13.08 14.52 -8.97
N CYS A 4 -12.08 13.89 -8.35
CA CYS A 4 -12.18 12.51 -7.84
C CYS A 4 -13.37 12.33 -6.85
N PHE A 5 -13.76 13.40 -6.14
CA PHE A 5 -14.90 13.44 -5.22
C PHE A 5 -16.25 13.35 -5.94
N GLU A 6 -16.44 14.08 -7.04
CA GLU A 6 -17.67 14.01 -7.85
C GLU A 6 -17.84 12.64 -8.50
N ASN A 7 -16.74 11.99 -8.91
CA ASN A 7 -16.77 10.62 -9.41
C ASN A 7 -17.07 9.62 -8.29
N TYR A 8 -16.51 9.75 -7.09
CA TYR A 8 -16.78 8.87 -5.95
C TYR A 8 -18.25 8.95 -5.47
N VAL A 9 -18.83 10.16 -5.43
CA VAL A 9 -20.24 10.35 -5.03
C VAL A 9 -21.22 9.85 -6.11
N GLU A 10 -20.86 9.93 -7.39
CA GLU A 10 -21.63 9.30 -8.48
C GLU A 10 -21.45 7.77 -8.53
N LEU A 11 -20.25 7.25 -8.25
CA LEU A 11 -19.94 5.82 -8.13
C LEU A 11 -20.54 5.14 -6.89
N ASN A 12 -21.00 5.91 -5.90
CA ASN A 12 -21.84 5.40 -4.81
C ASN A 12 -23.35 5.40 -5.17
N LYS A 13 -23.70 5.88 -6.37
CA LYS A 13 -25.06 5.79 -6.95
C LYS A 13 -25.12 4.79 -8.12
N THR A 14 -23.99 4.53 -8.79
CA THR A 14 -23.85 3.43 -9.75
C THR A 14 -23.21 2.23 -9.06
N SER A 15 -23.63 1.03 -9.43
CA SER A 15 -23.18 -0.22 -8.83
C SER A 15 -21.63 -0.33 -8.76
N GLU A 16 -21.14 -0.98 -7.70
CA GLU A 16 -19.74 -1.36 -7.39
C GLU A 16 -18.80 -1.73 -8.57
N PRO A 17 -19.25 -2.26 -9.74
CA PRO A 17 -18.36 -2.64 -10.84
C PRO A 17 -17.51 -1.53 -11.53
N GLU A 18 -17.89 -0.25 -11.45
CA GLU A 18 -17.26 0.81 -12.27
C GLU A 18 -15.93 1.33 -11.70
N LEU A 19 -15.77 1.43 -10.37
CA LEU A 19 -14.52 1.84 -9.72
C LEU A 19 -13.41 0.80 -9.95
N ILE A 20 -13.79 -0.48 -9.90
CA ILE A 20 -12.90 -1.61 -10.16
C ILE A 20 -12.50 -1.64 -11.64
N SER A 21 -13.42 -1.31 -12.56
CA SER A 21 -13.09 -1.18 -13.99
C SER A 21 -12.03 -0.10 -14.27
N PHE A 22 -12.07 1.04 -13.58
CA PHE A 22 -11.05 2.09 -13.70
C PHE A 22 -9.67 1.64 -13.19
N LEU A 23 -9.63 0.86 -12.10
CA LEU A 23 -8.38 0.29 -11.57
C LEU A 23 -7.81 -0.80 -12.50
N LEU A 24 -8.68 -1.53 -13.20
CA LEU A 24 -8.38 -2.68 -14.05
C LEU A 24 -7.78 -2.35 -15.43
N ASP A 25 -8.01 -1.16 -15.98
CA ASP A 25 -7.48 -0.77 -17.30
C ASP A 25 -5.94 -0.76 -17.34
N SER A 26 -5.28 -0.94 -16.19
CA SER A 26 -3.83 -1.08 -16.06
C SER A 26 -3.31 -2.54 -16.00
N SER A 27 -4.16 -3.56 -16.13
CA SER A 27 -3.77 -4.99 -16.01
C SER A 27 -4.27 -5.87 -17.18
N ASN A 28 -3.34 -6.65 -17.74
CA ASN A 28 -3.37 -7.45 -18.99
C ASN A 28 -4.59 -8.36 -19.31
N GLU A 29 -4.73 -8.65 -20.61
CA GLU A 29 -5.79 -9.28 -21.43
C GLU A 29 -6.26 -10.74 -21.10
N ASN A 30 -6.24 -11.23 -19.85
CA ASN A 30 -6.77 -12.58 -19.53
C ASN A 30 -8.11 -12.51 -18.76
N PRO A 31 -9.23 -13.01 -19.33
CA PRO A 31 -10.56 -12.94 -18.69
C PRO A 31 -10.67 -13.63 -17.32
N ASN A 32 -9.99 -14.76 -17.11
CA ASN A 32 -10.04 -15.49 -15.84
C ASN A 32 -9.23 -14.77 -14.75
N LEU A 33 -8.09 -14.18 -15.12
CA LEU A 33 -7.31 -13.35 -14.21
C LEU A 33 -8.05 -12.07 -13.86
N LYS A 34 -8.71 -11.43 -14.83
CA LYS A 34 -9.57 -10.26 -14.61
C LYS A 34 -10.74 -10.59 -13.68
N LYS A 35 -11.42 -11.73 -13.86
CA LYS A 35 -12.49 -12.18 -12.96
C LYS A 35 -11.98 -12.42 -11.53
N THR A 36 -10.83 -13.07 -11.39
CA THR A 36 -10.20 -13.32 -10.07
C THR A 36 -9.79 -12.03 -9.39
N TYR A 37 -9.20 -11.10 -10.15
CA TYR A 37 -8.87 -9.75 -9.69
C TYR A 37 -10.11 -9.06 -9.15
N ILE A 38 -11.19 -8.96 -9.94
CA ILE A 38 -12.44 -8.33 -9.50
C ILE A 38 -12.94 -8.96 -8.19
N SER A 39 -12.99 -10.29 -8.14
CA SER A 39 -13.49 -10.99 -6.96
C SER A 39 -12.68 -10.77 -5.68
N ILE A 40 -11.38 -10.45 -5.77
CA ILE A 40 -10.57 -10.20 -4.55
C ILE A 40 -10.88 -8.82 -3.94
N PHE A 41 -11.31 -7.85 -4.77
CA PHE A 41 -11.70 -6.50 -4.33
C PHE A 41 -13.20 -6.41 -3.95
N ASP A 42 -14.00 -7.43 -4.29
CA ASP A 42 -15.42 -7.52 -3.94
C ASP A 42 -15.69 -8.36 -2.68
N THR A 43 -14.65 -8.72 -1.93
CA THR A 43 -14.84 -9.53 -0.71
C THR A 43 -15.53 -8.72 0.40
N PRO A 44 -16.34 -9.35 1.28
CA PRO A 44 -16.96 -8.64 2.40
C PRO A 44 -15.96 -7.90 3.29
N ASP A 45 -14.78 -8.49 3.52
CA ASP A 45 -13.71 -7.87 4.28
C ASP A 45 -13.15 -6.64 3.57
N PHE A 46 -12.88 -6.72 2.25
CA PHE A 46 -12.37 -5.59 1.49
C PHE A 46 -13.35 -4.40 1.54
N ILE A 47 -14.63 -4.65 1.27
CA ILE A 47 -15.69 -3.62 1.29
C ILE A 47 -15.82 -3.02 2.69
N LYS A 48 -15.86 -3.87 3.73
CA LYS A 48 -15.91 -3.43 5.13
C LYS A 48 -14.75 -2.49 5.47
N TYR A 49 -13.52 -2.87 5.13
CA TYR A 49 -12.33 -2.09 5.47
C TYR A 49 -12.18 -0.84 4.60
N LEU A 50 -12.62 -0.88 3.35
CA LEU A 50 -12.69 0.30 2.49
C LEU A 50 -13.66 1.34 3.07
N ASN A 51 -14.84 0.92 3.54
CA ASN A 51 -15.80 1.83 4.17
C ASN A 51 -15.22 2.48 5.43
N ILE A 52 -14.52 1.71 6.27
CA ILE A 52 -13.82 2.26 7.44
C ILE A 52 -12.77 3.30 7.02
N LEU A 53 -12.03 3.05 5.95
CA LEU A 53 -11.02 3.99 5.46
C LEU A 53 -11.67 5.27 4.91
N VAL A 54 -12.75 5.14 4.15
CA VAL A 54 -13.56 6.27 3.63
C VAL A 54 -14.09 7.14 4.77
N GLU A 55 -14.59 6.54 5.84
CA GLU A 55 -15.14 7.27 6.99
C GLU A 55 -14.06 8.02 7.77
N LYS A 56 -12.81 7.54 7.74
CA LYS A 56 -11.73 8.01 8.62
C LYS A 56 -10.68 8.87 7.95
N CYS A 57 -10.49 8.74 6.64
CA CYS A 57 -9.38 9.35 5.92
C CYS A 57 -9.88 10.27 4.80
N ASP A 58 -9.05 11.26 4.47
CA ASP A 58 -9.27 12.09 3.30
C ASP A 58 -9.29 11.24 2.01
N ILE A 59 -10.09 11.68 1.04
CA ILE A 59 -10.29 10.96 -0.23
C ILE A 59 -8.98 10.67 -0.96
N ASN A 60 -7.98 11.57 -0.89
CA ASN A 60 -6.69 11.37 -1.53
C ASN A 60 -5.93 10.18 -0.93
N ILE A 61 -6.04 9.96 0.38
CA ILE A 61 -5.45 8.81 1.06
C ILE A 61 -6.21 7.54 0.68
N VAL A 62 -7.55 7.59 0.68
CA VAL A 62 -8.38 6.45 0.24
C VAL A 62 -7.99 6.00 -1.16
N CYS A 63 -7.92 6.92 -2.12
CA CYS A 63 -7.54 6.62 -3.50
C CYS A 63 -6.10 6.08 -3.60
N HIS A 64 -5.17 6.60 -2.79
CA HIS A 64 -3.81 6.09 -2.72
C HIS A 64 -3.79 4.64 -2.23
N CYS A 65 -4.44 4.32 -1.11
CA CYS A 65 -4.48 2.97 -0.56
C CYS A 65 -5.14 1.96 -1.51
N ILE A 66 -6.21 2.34 -2.21
CA ILE A 66 -6.81 1.50 -3.26
C ILE A 66 -5.80 1.23 -4.39
N THR A 67 -5.06 2.26 -4.82
CA THR A 67 -4.02 2.13 -5.86
C THR A 67 -2.91 1.19 -5.41
N VAL A 68 -2.43 1.33 -4.18
CA VAL A 68 -1.40 0.47 -3.59
C VAL A 68 -1.89 -0.96 -3.47
N SER A 69 -3.13 -1.17 -3.01
CA SER A 69 -3.77 -2.50 -2.92
C SER A 69 -3.84 -3.20 -4.29
N ALA A 70 -4.32 -2.49 -5.30
CA ALA A 70 -4.36 -2.95 -6.68
C ALA A 70 -2.96 -3.31 -7.21
N TYR A 71 -1.97 -2.44 -6.96
CA TYR A 71 -0.61 -2.67 -7.42
C TYR A 71 0.05 -3.84 -6.68
N ALA A 72 -0.21 -3.99 -5.39
CA ALA A 72 0.29 -5.09 -4.59
C ALA A 72 -0.21 -6.45 -5.11
N TYR A 73 -1.49 -6.54 -5.52
CA TYR A 73 -2.03 -7.74 -6.16
C TYR A 73 -1.29 -8.08 -7.46
N ASP A 74 -1.15 -7.12 -8.36
CA ASP A 74 -0.47 -7.32 -9.65
C ASP A 74 0.99 -7.75 -9.43
N PHE A 75 1.66 -7.08 -8.49
CA PHE A 75 3.03 -7.39 -8.13
C PHE A 75 3.15 -8.81 -7.58
N ALA A 76 2.31 -9.21 -6.63
CA ALA A 76 2.30 -10.55 -6.06
C ALA A 76 2.10 -11.65 -7.13
N LYS A 77 1.19 -11.42 -8.10
CA LYS A 77 0.97 -12.37 -9.21
C LYS A 77 2.16 -12.50 -10.15
N SER A 78 2.99 -11.47 -10.26
CA SER A 78 4.21 -11.47 -11.06
C SER A 78 5.36 -12.26 -10.43
N LEU A 79 5.29 -12.58 -9.12
CA LEU A 79 6.34 -13.32 -8.42
C LEU A 79 6.27 -14.84 -8.69
N LYS A 80 7.43 -15.49 -8.65
CA LYS A 80 7.61 -16.96 -8.67
C LYS A 80 7.31 -17.57 -7.29
N ASN A 81 6.21 -17.16 -6.64
CA ASN A 81 5.83 -17.66 -5.33
C ASN A 81 4.32 -17.91 -5.24
N ASN A 82 3.94 -19.19 -5.08
CA ASN A 82 2.54 -19.62 -5.00
C ASN A 82 2.02 -19.74 -3.55
N THR A 83 2.84 -19.41 -2.56
CA THR A 83 2.51 -19.50 -1.13
C THR A 83 2.12 -18.17 -0.49
N LEU A 84 2.16 -17.08 -1.27
CA LEU A 84 1.78 -15.75 -0.82
C LEU A 84 0.33 -15.68 -0.36
N ASP A 85 0.09 -15.04 0.78
CA ASP A 85 -1.25 -14.71 1.23
C ASP A 85 -1.77 -13.48 0.47
N ILE A 86 -2.42 -13.74 -0.67
CA ILE A 86 -2.94 -12.69 -1.55
C ILE A 86 -3.97 -11.81 -0.83
N ASN A 87 -4.77 -12.37 0.09
CA ASN A 87 -5.76 -11.61 0.82
C ASN A 87 -5.09 -10.63 1.80
N LEU A 88 -4.07 -11.09 2.53
CA LEU A 88 -3.26 -10.23 3.39
C LEU A 88 -2.56 -9.11 2.61
N ILE A 89 -2.06 -9.39 1.41
CA ILE A 89 -1.43 -8.39 0.54
C ILE A 89 -2.45 -7.33 0.11
N VAL A 90 -3.61 -7.75 -0.39
CA VAL A 90 -4.65 -6.82 -0.84
C VAL A 90 -5.14 -5.94 0.32
N LEU A 91 -5.48 -6.54 1.46
CA LEU A 91 -5.91 -5.79 2.64
C LEU A 91 -4.77 -4.95 3.24
N GLY A 92 -3.54 -5.44 3.18
CA GLY A 92 -2.34 -4.72 3.61
C GLY A 92 -2.14 -3.44 2.82
N GLY A 93 -2.26 -3.51 1.49
CA GLY A 93 -2.21 -2.32 0.64
C GLY A 93 -3.36 -1.35 0.91
N LEU A 94 -4.56 -1.85 1.21
CA LEU A 94 -5.72 -1.01 1.53
C LEU A 94 -5.58 -0.28 2.88
N LEU A 95 -4.96 -0.92 3.88
CA LEU A 95 -4.97 -0.44 5.27
C LEU A 95 -3.63 0.10 5.77
N HIS A 96 -2.55 0.01 5.01
CA HIS A 96 -1.21 0.42 5.46
C HIS A 96 -1.16 1.85 6.02
N ASP A 97 -1.97 2.74 5.44
CA ASP A 97 -2.00 4.17 5.74
C ASP A 97 -3.19 4.59 6.63
N ILE A 98 -3.92 3.65 7.25
CA ILE A 98 -5.10 3.99 8.08
C ILE A 98 -4.79 4.95 9.23
N GLY A 99 -3.53 4.98 9.71
CA GLY A 99 -3.08 5.94 10.72
C GLY A 99 -3.12 7.40 10.26
N ARG A 100 -3.27 7.67 8.96
CA ARG A 100 -3.51 9.01 8.39
C ARG A 100 -4.82 9.65 8.84
N SER A 101 -5.74 8.84 9.37
CA SER A 101 -6.95 9.33 10.03
C SER A 101 -6.67 10.16 11.30
N GLU A 102 -5.51 9.98 11.93
CA GLU A 102 -5.14 10.69 13.16
C GLU A 102 -3.81 11.46 13.06
N SER A 103 -2.95 11.17 12.07
CA SER A 103 -1.67 11.86 11.92
C SER A 103 -1.19 11.99 10.48
N GLN A 104 -0.73 13.19 10.11
CA GLN A 104 -0.03 13.46 8.85
C GLN A 104 1.50 13.30 8.96
N ASP A 105 2.02 12.98 10.15
CA ASP A 105 3.45 12.82 10.41
C ASP A 105 3.97 11.40 10.20
N LEU A 106 5.27 11.17 10.35
CA LEU A 106 5.88 9.85 10.19
C LEU A 106 5.35 8.79 11.17
N ASN A 107 4.78 9.19 12.30
CA ASN A 107 4.23 8.27 13.30
C ASN A 107 2.90 7.59 12.89
N HIS A 108 2.30 7.95 11.75
CA HIS A 108 1.06 7.33 11.26
C HIS A 108 1.16 5.81 11.14
N GLY A 109 2.30 5.23 10.77
CA GLY A 109 2.46 3.77 10.72
C GLY A 109 2.24 3.12 12.09
N ILE A 110 2.74 3.76 13.15
CA ILE A 110 2.59 3.30 14.55
C ILE A 110 1.14 3.45 15.01
N ILE A 111 0.51 4.56 14.65
CA ILE A 111 -0.91 4.81 14.95
C ILE A 111 -1.79 3.80 14.21
N GLY A 112 -1.54 3.58 12.92
CA GLY A 112 -2.24 2.60 12.10
C GLY A 112 -2.12 1.20 12.69
N ALA A 113 -0.93 0.82 13.15
CA ALA A 113 -0.74 -0.44 13.85
C ALA A 113 -1.56 -0.56 15.15
N LYS A 114 -1.71 0.53 15.93
CA LYS A 114 -2.58 0.53 17.10
C LYS A 114 -4.05 0.35 16.71
N ILE A 115 -4.53 1.09 15.71
CA ILE A 115 -5.90 0.99 15.19
C ILE A 115 -6.19 -0.46 14.76
N LEU A 116 -5.30 -1.05 13.96
CA LEU A 116 -5.49 -2.39 13.42
C LEU A 116 -5.39 -3.48 14.50
N ASN A 117 -4.53 -3.32 15.50
CA ASN A 117 -4.51 -4.24 16.65
C ASN A 117 -5.81 -4.19 17.44
N ASN A 118 -6.41 -3.01 17.63
CA ASN A 118 -7.70 -2.87 18.30
C ASN A 118 -8.87 -3.47 17.47
N MET A 119 -8.65 -3.73 16.19
CA MET A 119 -9.58 -4.42 15.30
C MET A 119 -9.30 -5.94 15.20
N ASP A 120 -8.39 -6.47 16.02
CA ASP A 120 -7.92 -7.86 15.98
C ASP A 120 -7.24 -8.26 14.65
N LEU A 121 -6.51 -7.32 14.04
CA LEU A 121 -5.81 -7.50 12.76
C LEU A 121 -4.28 -7.36 12.89
N PRO A 122 -3.61 -8.20 13.71
CA PRO A 122 -2.19 -8.01 14.05
C PRO A 122 -1.23 -8.12 12.86
N LYS A 123 -1.54 -8.95 11.85
CA LYS A 123 -0.72 -9.04 10.63
C LYS A 123 -0.77 -7.75 9.80
N LEU A 124 -1.95 -7.15 9.67
CA LEU A 124 -2.12 -5.87 8.99
C LEU A 124 -1.49 -4.74 9.80
N ALA A 125 -1.56 -4.81 11.14
CA ALA A 125 -0.88 -3.88 12.02
C ALA A 125 0.64 -3.87 11.78
N LYS A 126 1.25 -5.04 11.54
CA LYS A 126 2.67 -5.14 11.18
C LYS A 126 2.99 -4.44 9.86
N ILE A 127 2.19 -4.68 8.83
CA ILE A 127 2.32 -3.98 7.54
C ILE A 127 2.26 -2.46 7.74
N ALA A 128 1.28 -1.97 8.50
CA ALA A 128 1.15 -0.54 8.78
C ALA A 128 2.36 0.04 9.52
N GLU A 129 2.94 -0.64 10.51
CA GLU A 129 4.12 -0.09 11.22
C GLU A 129 5.43 -0.18 10.46
N THR A 130 5.57 -1.06 9.44
CA THR A 130 6.83 -1.28 8.72
C THR A 130 6.89 -0.73 7.30
N HIS A 131 5.78 -0.26 6.71
CA HIS A 131 5.75 0.11 5.29
C HIS A 131 6.62 1.33 4.94
N ILE A 132 6.77 2.28 5.87
CA ILE A 132 7.36 3.60 5.61
C ILE A 132 8.79 3.46 5.12
N GLY A 133 9.05 3.87 3.88
CA GLY A 133 10.41 3.97 3.33
C GLY A 133 11.18 2.66 3.30
N ALA A 134 10.48 1.52 3.13
CA ALA A 134 11.03 0.17 3.24
C ALA A 134 11.51 -0.20 4.66
N GLY A 135 10.99 0.53 5.66
CA GLY A 135 11.26 0.34 7.07
C GLY A 135 12.19 1.38 7.67
N ILE A 136 12.12 1.52 9.00
CA ILE A 136 12.91 2.45 9.80
C ILE A 136 13.75 1.66 10.80
N SER A 137 15.07 1.81 10.77
CA SER A 137 15.96 1.15 11.72
C SER A 137 15.82 1.76 13.12
N LYS A 138 16.22 1.03 14.16
CA LYS A 138 16.22 1.51 15.54
C LYS A 138 16.96 2.85 15.73
N GLU A 139 18.10 3.02 15.06
CA GLU A 139 18.87 4.27 15.11
C GLU A 139 18.14 5.41 14.39
N GLN A 140 17.51 5.14 13.23
CA GLN A 140 16.65 6.13 12.57
C GLN A 140 15.44 6.50 13.43
N ALA A 141 14.78 5.53 14.07
CA ALA A 141 13.66 5.77 14.96
C ALA A 141 14.04 6.72 16.10
N LYS A 142 15.23 6.53 16.69
CA LYS A 142 15.78 7.44 17.70
C LYS A 142 15.98 8.86 17.16
N LEU A 143 16.56 9.01 15.96
CA LEU A 143 16.76 10.32 15.32
C LEU A 143 15.43 11.02 14.95
N LEU A 144 14.41 10.23 14.61
CA LEU A 144 13.07 10.70 14.23
C LEU A 144 12.12 10.88 15.42
N ASN A 145 12.60 10.71 16.66
CA ASN A 145 11.80 10.74 17.89
C ASN A 145 10.61 9.78 17.88
N LEU A 146 10.75 8.63 17.21
CA LEU A 146 9.81 7.53 17.28
C LEU A 146 10.17 6.60 18.46
N PRO A 147 9.22 5.78 18.95
CA PRO A 147 9.54 4.71 19.90
C PRO A 147 10.70 3.84 19.38
N ILE A 148 11.73 3.68 20.20
CA ILE A 148 13.01 3.11 19.79
C ILE A 148 12.89 1.59 19.63
N LYS A 149 12.63 1.14 18.39
CA LYS A 149 12.67 -0.25 17.94
C LYS A 149 12.91 -0.30 16.43
N ASP A 150 13.12 -1.49 15.88
CA ASP A 150 13.15 -1.70 14.44
C ASP A 150 11.72 -1.78 13.87
N TYR A 151 11.53 -1.12 12.73
CA TYR A 151 10.30 -1.10 11.94
C TYR A 151 10.62 -1.61 10.53
N ILE A 152 11.33 -2.74 10.43
CA ILE A 152 11.79 -3.29 9.16
C ILE A 152 10.82 -4.39 8.70
N PRO A 153 10.36 -4.38 7.44
CA PRO A 153 9.58 -5.47 6.86
C PRO A 153 10.32 -6.81 6.93
N GLU A 154 9.69 -7.82 7.50
CA GLU A 154 10.28 -9.16 7.67
C GLU A 154 9.67 -10.16 6.67
N THR A 155 8.33 -10.18 6.58
CA THR A 155 7.59 -11.11 5.70
C THR A 155 7.58 -10.64 4.26
N LEU A 156 7.34 -11.57 3.33
CA LEU A 156 7.28 -11.23 1.91
C LEU A 156 6.07 -10.34 1.61
N GLU A 157 4.96 -10.53 2.32
CA GLU A 157 3.78 -9.68 2.26
C GLU A 157 4.08 -8.25 2.70
N GLU A 158 4.72 -8.04 3.86
CA GLU A 158 5.14 -6.71 4.32
C GLU A 158 6.08 -6.03 3.33
N LYS A 159 7.06 -6.78 2.81
CA LYS A 159 8.02 -6.31 1.81
C LYS A 159 7.35 -5.87 0.52
N ILE A 160 6.37 -6.62 0.03
CA ILE A 160 5.61 -6.26 -1.17
C ILE A 160 4.90 -4.93 -0.95
N ILE A 161 4.19 -4.75 0.18
CA ILE A 161 3.46 -3.51 0.45
C ILE A 161 4.41 -2.32 0.56
N ALA A 162 5.47 -2.44 1.36
CA ALA A 162 6.46 -1.38 1.49
C ALA A 162 7.09 -1.02 0.14
N ASN A 163 7.34 -2.00 -0.74
CA ASN A 163 7.89 -1.75 -2.06
C ASN A 163 6.88 -1.06 -3.00
N VAL A 164 5.64 -1.55 -3.11
CA VAL A 164 4.67 -0.97 -4.04
C VAL A 164 4.19 0.41 -3.60
N ASP A 165 4.15 0.69 -2.29
CA ASP A 165 3.89 2.02 -1.74
C ASP A 165 4.99 3.01 -2.16
N ASN A 166 6.26 2.64 -1.97
CA ASN A 166 7.39 3.48 -2.43
C ASN A 166 7.38 3.73 -3.96
N LEU A 167 6.79 2.81 -4.73
CA LEU A 167 6.59 2.92 -6.18
C LEU A 167 5.23 3.55 -6.55
N THR A 168 4.56 4.23 -5.62
CA THR A 168 3.28 4.89 -5.85
C THR A 168 3.32 6.33 -5.35
N PHE A 169 3.13 7.30 -6.26
CA PHE A 169 3.02 8.73 -5.90
C PHE A 169 1.57 9.19 -6.04
N GLY A 170 0.89 9.38 -4.91
CA GLY A 170 -0.55 9.62 -4.89
C GLY A 170 -1.26 8.41 -5.48
N THR A 171 -1.83 8.53 -6.67
CA THR A 171 -2.49 7.43 -7.39
C THR A 171 -1.69 6.94 -8.61
N LYS A 172 -0.46 7.44 -8.81
CA LYS A 172 0.39 7.08 -9.96
C LYS A 172 1.40 6.00 -9.57
N ARG A 173 1.36 4.85 -10.25
CA ARG A 173 2.47 3.88 -10.23
C ARG A 173 3.68 4.48 -10.97
N VAL A 174 4.84 4.48 -10.33
CA VAL A 174 6.08 5.09 -10.86
C VAL A 174 7.21 4.07 -10.96
N SER A 175 8.15 4.35 -11.85
CA SER A 175 9.37 3.56 -11.98
C SER A 175 10.35 3.82 -10.84
N ILE A 176 11.25 2.87 -10.59
CA ILE A 176 12.35 3.08 -9.64
C ILE A 176 13.19 4.30 -10.03
N ASN A 177 13.37 4.59 -11.32
CA ASN A 177 14.10 5.77 -11.78
C ASN A 177 13.42 7.08 -11.35
N GLU A 178 12.10 7.17 -11.42
CA GLU A 178 11.34 8.32 -10.91
C GLU A 178 11.51 8.48 -9.39
N VAL A 179 11.54 7.37 -8.64
CA VAL A 179 11.85 7.38 -7.20
C VAL A 179 13.25 7.92 -6.94
N ILE A 180 14.26 7.42 -7.67
CA ILE A 180 15.66 7.87 -7.55
C ILE A 180 15.79 9.37 -7.81
N VAL A 181 15.16 9.88 -8.88
CA VAL A 181 15.17 11.30 -9.22
C VAL A 181 14.56 12.15 -8.09
N LYS A 182 13.43 11.73 -7.55
CA LYS A 182 12.75 12.44 -6.43
C LYS A 182 13.58 12.43 -5.14
N PHE A 183 14.28 11.34 -4.84
CA PHE A 183 15.15 11.28 -3.66
C PHE A 183 16.38 12.17 -3.80
N LYS A 184 17.04 12.16 -4.97
CA LYS A 184 18.19 13.02 -5.26
C LYS A 184 17.85 14.50 -5.14
N SER A 185 16.66 14.92 -5.57
CA SER A 185 16.23 16.32 -5.47
C SER A 185 15.94 16.79 -4.04
N ARG A 186 15.79 15.87 -3.07
CA ARG A 186 15.43 16.18 -1.68
C ARG A 186 16.60 16.12 -0.69
N ASN A 187 17.81 15.80 -1.15
CA ASN A 187 19.02 15.68 -0.33
C ASN A 187 18.85 14.75 0.89
N CYS A 188 18.06 13.68 0.74
CA CYS A 188 17.77 12.72 1.81
C CYS A 188 19.00 11.86 2.16
N SER A 189 19.02 11.31 3.37
CA SER A 189 20.08 10.40 3.82
C SER A 189 20.21 9.17 2.90
N ASN A 190 21.45 8.75 2.64
CA ASN A 190 21.73 7.58 1.80
C ASN A 190 21.14 6.27 2.36
N GLU A 191 20.99 6.12 3.67
CA GLU A 191 20.55 4.86 4.29
C GLU A 191 19.13 4.45 3.90
N GLY A 192 18.13 5.32 4.11
CA GLY A 192 16.73 5.00 3.79
C GLY A 192 16.51 4.77 2.29
N PHE A 193 17.17 5.59 1.45
CA PHE A 193 17.13 5.40 0.00
C PHE A 193 17.76 4.07 -0.44
N ASN A 194 18.91 3.70 0.13
CA ASN A 194 19.55 2.41 -0.16
C ASN A 194 18.64 1.25 0.25
N ARG A 195 17.90 1.36 1.34
CA ARG A 195 16.93 0.33 1.77
C ARG A 195 15.82 0.14 0.74
N ILE A 196 15.24 1.23 0.24
CA ILE A 196 14.23 1.16 -0.84
C ILE A 196 14.80 0.48 -2.08
N LEU A 197 16.00 0.84 -2.51
CA LEU A 197 16.64 0.25 -3.69
C LEU A 197 16.95 -1.23 -3.49
N ASN A 198 17.45 -1.61 -2.32
CA ASN A 198 17.75 -3.01 -2.00
C ASN A 198 16.48 -3.85 -1.97
N LEU A 199 15.41 -3.36 -1.32
CA LEU A 199 14.12 -4.04 -1.29
C LEU A 199 13.53 -4.20 -2.70
N TYR A 200 13.62 -3.16 -3.53
CA TYR A 200 13.20 -3.22 -4.93
C TYR A 200 13.96 -4.30 -5.69
N ASN A 201 15.29 -4.36 -5.57
CA ASN A 201 16.10 -5.36 -6.25
C ASN A 201 15.77 -6.78 -5.76
N GLU A 202 15.72 -6.98 -4.43
CA GLU A 202 15.36 -8.26 -3.79
C GLU A 202 14.05 -8.82 -4.38
N LEU A 203 13.00 -8.01 -4.46
CA LEU A 203 11.71 -8.49 -4.95
C LEU A 203 11.68 -8.70 -6.47
N ASN A 204 12.46 -7.94 -7.25
CA ASN A 204 12.52 -8.15 -8.70
C ASN A 204 13.27 -9.42 -9.09
N GLU A 205 14.24 -9.87 -8.29
CA GLU A 205 14.89 -11.17 -8.49
C GLU A 205 13.91 -12.34 -8.38
N LEU A 206 12.79 -12.13 -7.67
CA LEU A 206 11.74 -13.13 -7.47
C LEU A 206 10.68 -13.14 -8.59
N LYS A 207 10.75 -12.24 -9.58
CA LYS A 207 9.75 -12.17 -10.68
C LYS A 207 9.88 -13.32 -11.68
N LYS A 208 8.74 -13.65 -12.30
CA LYS A 208 8.58 -14.65 -13.38
C LYS A 208 9.51 -14.40 -14.55
#